data_AF-A0A0A7LPA0-F1
#
_entry.id   AF-A0A0A7LPA0-F1
#
_cell.length_a   1.000
_cell.length_b   1.000
_cell.length_c   1.000
_cell.angle_alpha   90.00
_cell.angle_beta   90.00
_cell.angle_gamma   90.00
#
_symmetry.space_group_name_H-M   'P 1'
#
loop_
_entity.id
_entity.type
_entity.pdbx_description
1 polymer ?
#
loop_
_entity_poly.entity_id
_entity_poly.type
_entity_poly.pdbx_seq_one_letter_code
_entity_poly.pdbx_strand_id
1 'polypeptide(L)'
;MLGGCHSGSKLLYQPSPLALSTKLPEMEVRVENGPMDKTEGSLPEDPAQLFKREATQNLLESNDSSARFGYLKLQILEAKASRHGKALHAIQMVGFLTPSLFGVPLEFFRTHVRAQLQVVDAKGEVLGTYEGTGDSNIKVAMYHGYSQSMGPRLADTEALKSALAKIKTQLDTASTLLRTRLLNTGQLGDEEQEVATGSLYEAAPTPAPATPAADDEE
;
A
#
# COMPACT_ATOMS: atom_id res chain seq x y z
N MET A 1 -30.92 -20.32 -7.73
CA MET A 1 -29.74 -19.52 -8.11
C MET A 1 -29.77 -18.24 -7.29
N LEU A 2 -29.05 -18.21 -6.15
CA LEU A 2 -29.00 -17.04 -5.26
C LEU A 2 -28.04 -16.01 -5.85
N GLY A 3 -28.56 -14.80 -6.05
CA GLY A 3 -27.88 -13.71 -6.72
C GLY A 3 -26.78 -13.06 -5.88
N GLY A 4 -25.75 -12.61 -6.60
CA GLY A 4 -25.05 -11.37 -6.29
C GLY A 4 -24.07 -11.43 -5.12
N CYS A 5 -22.98 -12.19 -5.26
CA CYS A 5 -21.71 -11.80 -4.65
C CYS A 5 -21.25 -10.47 -5.27
N HIS A 6 -21.78 -9.34 -4.77
CA HIS A 6 -21.28 -8.03 -5.17
C HIS A 6 -19.94 -7.81 -4.45
N SER A 7 -18.86 -8.03 -5.19
CA SER A 7 -17.46 -7.93 -4.75
C SER A 7 -17.22 -6.64 -3.96
N GLY A 8 -17.08 -6.76 -2.63
CA GLY A 8 -16.65 -5.67 -1.75
C GLY A 8 -15.25 -5.15 -2.10
N SER A 9 -14.47 -5.94 -2.84
CA SER A 9 -13.16 -5.53 -3.38
C SER A 9 -13.26 -4.38 -4.40
N LYS A 10 -14.38 -4.19 -5.10
CA LYS A 10 -14.51 -3.06 -6.05
C LYS A 10 -14.49 -1.69 -5.36
N LEU A 11 -14.97 -1.62 -4.12
CA LEU A 11 -15.03 -0.38 -3.34
C LEU A 11 -13.74 -0.08 -2.60
N LEU A 12 -13.00 -1.11 -2.18
CA LEU A 12 -11.72 -0.95 -1.50
C LEU A 12 -10.67 -0.28 -2.38
N TYR A 13 -10.62 -0.63 -3.66
CA TYR A 13 -9.58 -0.16 -4.58
C TYR A 13 -10.11 0.84 -5.61
N GLN A 14 -11.18 1.58 -5.29
CA GLN A 14 -11.65 2.64 -6.16
C GLN A 14 -10.67 3.82 -6.10
N PRO A 15 -10.03 4.18 -7.21
CA PRO A 15 -9.08 5.29 -7.24
C PRO A 15 -9.79 6.63 -7.08
N SER A 16 -9.04 7.65 -6.68
CA SER A 16 -9.57 8.99 -6.56
C SER A 16 -9.98 9.53 -7.95
N PRO A 17 -11.05 10.34 -8.06
CA PRO A 17 -11.54 10.80 -9.37
C PRO A 17 -10.68 11.91 -9.99
N LEU A 18 -9.68 12.42 -9.27
CA LEU A 18 -8.86 13.54 -9.70
C LEU A 18 -7.59 12.97 -10.35
N ALA A 19 -7.26 13.38 -11.57
CA ALA A 19 -6.00 13.02 -12.23
C ALA A 19 -5.01 14.17 -12.14
N LEU A 20 -3.71 13.91 -12.35
CA LEU A 20 -2.74 14.98 -12.52
C LEU A 20 -3.04 15.77 -13.80
N SER A 21 -2.84 17.08 -13.74
CA SER A 21 -2.93 18.00 -14.87
C SER A 21 -1.91 17.64 -15.95
N THR A 22 -0.69 17.24 -15.54
CA THR A 22 0.31 16.61 -16.41
C THR A 22 0.67 15.25 -15.84
N LYS A 23 0.34 14.17 -16.56
CA LYS A 23 0.73 12.82 -16.15
C LYS A 23 2.24 12.63 -16.28
N LEU A 24 2.80 11.89 -15.32
CA LEU A 24 4.21 11.49 -15.34
C LEU A 24 4.42 10.41 -16.42
N PRO A 25 5.62 10.32 -17.02
CA PRO A 25 5.98 9.20 -17.88
C PRO A 25 5.81 7.86 -17.16
N GLU A 26 5.84 6.76 -17.88
CA GLU A 26 5.71 5.44 -17.24
C GLU A 26 6.86 5.20 -16.24
N MET A 27 6.54 4.75 -15.04
CA MET A 27 7.48 4.53 -13.94
C MET A 27 7.16 3.22 -13.22
N GLU A 28 8.18 2.61 -12.62
CA GLU A 28 7.99 1.42 -11.79
C GLU A 28 7.46 1.80 -10.41
N VAL A 29 6.34 1.19 -10.02
CA VAL A 29 5.67 1.45 -8.74
C VAL A 29 6.22 0.51 -7.67
N ARG A 30 6.76 1.08 -6.58
CA ARG A 30 7.22 0.34 -5.39
C ARG A 30 6.48 0.83 -4.15
N VAL A 31 6.09 -0.10 -3.28
CA VAL A 31 5.34 0.21 -2.05
C VAL A 31 6.00 -0.45 -0.84
N GLU A 32 6.22 0.35 0.18
CA GLU A 32 6.74 -0.07 1.49
C GLU A 32 5.65 0.17 2.53
N ASN A 33 4.97 -0.92 2.92
CA ASN A 33 3.80 -0.87 3.81
C ASN A 33 4.15 -0.48 5.27
N GLY A 34 5.36 -0.79 5.72
CA GLY A 34 5.89 -0.41 7.03
C GLY A 34 4.94 -0.70 8.20
N PRO A 35 4.42 0.33 8.90
CA PRO A 35 3.56 0.16 10.07
C PRO A 35 2.13 -0.30 9.74
N MET A 36 1.70 -0.21 8.48
CA MET A 36 0.34 -0.60 8.07
C MET A 36 0.15 -2.12 8.11
N ASP A 37 1.22 -2.91 7.93
CA ASP A 37 1.18 -4.37 8.10
C ASP A 37 0.86 -4.82 9.54
N LYS A 38 0.91 -3.89 10.52
CA LYS A 38 0.62 -4.17 11.93
C LYS A 38 -0.80 -3.81 12.33
N THR A 39 -1.62 -3.24 11.45
CA THR A 39 -3.02 -2.93 11.78
C THR A 39 -3.89 -4.18 11.69
N GLU A 40 -4.94 -4.25 12.51
CA GLU A 40 -5.85 -5.40 12.59
C GLU A 40 -6.64 -5.63 11.28
N GLY A 41 -6.68 -4.63 10.39
CA GLY A 41 -7.50 -4.62 9.17
C GLY A 41 -6.77 -4.75 7.85
N SER A 42 -5.47 -4.50 7.78
CA SER A 42 -4.72 -4.42 6.53
C SER A 42 -4.25 -5.80 6.07
N LEU A 43 -4.55 -6.19 4.83
CA LEU A 43 -3.77 -7.23 4.16
C LEU A 43 -2.49 -6.61 3.56
N PRO A 44 -1.34 -7.29 3.58
CA PRO A 44 -0.09 -6.76 3.02
C PRO A 44 -0.21 -6.33 1.54
N GLU A 45 -1.09 -6.95 0.77
CA GLU A 45 -1.31 -6.59 -0.62
C GLU A 45 -2.16 -5.33 -0.84
N ASP A 46 -2.91 -4.86 0.17
CA ASP A 46 -3.89 -3.79 -0.01
C ASP A 46 -3.28 -2.44 -0.39
N PRO A 47 -2.26 -1.93 0.31
CA PRO A 47 -1.65 -0.64 -0.03
C PRO A 47 -1.01 -0.68 -1.42
N ALA A 48 -0.36 -1.80 -1.74
CA ALA A 48 0.28 -2.02 -3.03
C ALA A 48 -0.71 -2.02 -4.19
N GLN A 49 -1.82 -2.77 -4.07
CA GLN A 49 -2.85 -2.81 -5.10
C GLN A 49 -3.57 -1.47 -5.26
N LEU A 50 -3.88 -0.81 -4.15
CA LEU A 50 -4.54 0.50 -4.14
C LEU A 50 -3.65 1.55 -4.82
N PHE A 51 -2.39 1.61 -4.43
CA PHE A 51 -1.46 2.58 -5.00
C PHE A 51 -1.15 2.29 -6.46
N LYS A 52 -0.96 1.02 -6.85
CA LYS A 52 -0.76 0.65 -8.25
C LYS A 52 -1.92 1.11 -9.13
N ARG A 53 -3.17 0.91 -8.67
CA ARG A 53 -4.36 1.37 -9.39
C ARG A 53 -4.44 2.90 -9.48
N GLU A 54 -4.18 3.60 -8.37
CA GLU A 54 -4.14 5.06 -8.35
C GLU A 54 -3.06 5.61 -9.31
N ALA A 55 -1.87 5.02 -9.28
CA ALA A 55 -0.75 5.42 -10.12
C ALA A 55 -1.08 5.25 -11.61
N THR A 56 -1.53 4.07 -12.03
CA THR A 56 -1.85 3.81 -13.44
C THR A 56 -3.00 4.68 -13.95
N GLN A 57 -4.02 4.96 -13.13
CA GLN A 57 -5.18 5.72 -13.59
C GLN A 57 -4.94 7.23 -13.57
N ASN A 58 -4.28 7.75 -12.53
CA ASN A 58 -4.26 9.19 -12.24
C ASN A 58 -2.88 9.84 -12.31
N LEU A 59 -1.80 9.09 -12.10
CA LEU A 59 -0.45 9.66 -11.97
C LEU A 59 0.41 9.43 -13.21
N LEU A 60 0.31 8.25 -13.81
CA LEU A 60 1.17 7.80 -14.90
C LEU A 60 0.43 7.87 -16.25
N GLU A 61 1.20 8.11 -17.31
CA GLU A 61 0.77 7.90 -18.67
C GLU A 61 0.61 6.41 -18.96
N SER A 62 -0.46 6.05 -19.65
CA SER A 62 -0.66 4.71 -20.18
C SER A 62 -0.05 4.70 -21.57
N ASN A 63 1.23 4.36 -21.68
CA ASN A 63 1.91 4.26 -22.96
C ASN A 63 2.16 2.77 -23.26
N ASP A 64 1.98 2.35 -24.51
CA ASP A 64 2.23 0.94 -24.91
C ASP A 64 3.74 0.64 -25.06
N SER A 65 4.60 1.59 -24.70
CA SER A 65 6.05 1.47 -24.77
C SER A 65 6.60 0.99 -23.44
N SER A 66 7.37 -0.09 -23.41
CA SER A 66 8.01 -0.65 -22.20
C SER A 66 9.07 0.24 -21.54
N ALA A 67 9.20 1.48 -22.01
CA ALA A 67 10.15 2.48 -21.56
C ALA A 67 9.74 3.06 -20.20
N ARG A 68 10.43 2.65 -19.14
CA ARG A 68 10.22 3.17 -17.78
C ARG A 68 11.21 4.28 -17.49
N PHE A 69 10.80 5.35 -16.83
CA PHE A 69 11.62 6.55 -16.60
C PHE A 69 12.01 6.77 -15.13
N GLY A 70 12.07 5.69 -14.34
CA GLY A 70 12.45 5.73 -12.92
C GLY A 70 11.45 5.01 -12.01
N TYR A 71 11.50 5.35 -10.72
CA TYR A 71 10.70 4.69 -9.67
C TYR A 71 9.77 5.66 -8.95
N LEU A 72 8.57 5.18 -8.66
CA LEU A 72 7.59 5.83 -7.82
C LEU A 72 7.44 5.04 -6.52
N LYS A 73 8.09 5.51 -5.45
CA LYS A 73 8.17 4.79 -4.16
C LYS A 73 7.18 5.38 -3.15
N LEU A 74 6.19 4.59 -2.75
CA LEU A 74 5.27 4.93 -1.66
C LEU A 74 5.76 4.29 -0.36
N GLN A 75 6.01 5.09 0.66
CA GLN A 75 6.40 4.65 2.01
C GLN A 75 5.33 5.05 3.01
N ILE A 76 4.87 4.11 3.82
CA ILE A 76 3.94 4.41 4.90
C ILE A 76 4.76 4.65 6.16
N LEU A 77 4.69 5.88 6.69
CA LEU A 77 5.48 6.31 7.85
C LEU A 77 4.77 6.01 9.17
N GLU A 78 3.45 6.12 9.18
CA GLU A 78 2.64 5.93 10.36
C GLU A 78 1.28 5.32 10.00
N ALA A 79 0.84 4.35 10.80
CA ALA A 79 -0.51 3.79 10.73
C ALA A 79 -1.01 3.56 12.15
N LYS A 80 -2.14 4.19 12.50
CA LYS A 80 -2.80 4.06 13.80
C LYS A 80 -4.26 3.71 13.60
N ALA A 81 -4.63 2.47 13.89
CA ALA A 81 -6.01 2.01 13.91
C ALA A 81 -6.56 2.06 15.34
N SER A 82 -7.77 2.58 15.51
CA SER A 82 -8.46 2.63 16.79
C SER A 82 -9.91 2.18 16.65
N ARG A 83 -10.34 1.36 17.60
CA ARG A 83 -11.66 0.73 17.62
C ARG A 83 -12.45 1.25 18.81
N HIS A 84 -13.56 1.93 18.54
CA HIS A 84 -14.45 2.50 19.56
C HIS A 84 -15.84 1.88 19.40
N GLY A 85 -16.42 1.32 20.47
CA GLY A 85 -17.74 0.66 20.36
C GLY A 85 -18.01 -0.47 21.35
N LYS A 86 -17.01 -0.94 22.10
CA LYS A 86 -17.17 -2.04 23.07
C LYS A 86 -18.31 -1.82 24.08
N ALA A 87 -18.58 -0.58 24.47
CA ALA A 87 -19.68 -0.23 25.37
C ALA A 87 -21.08 -0.37 24.74
N LEU A 88 -21.21 -0.09 23.43
CA LEU A 88 -22.47 -0.26 22.70
C LEU A 88 -22.83 -1.75 22.54
N HIS A 89 -21.82 -2.60 22.42
CA HIS A 89 -22.01 -4.05 22.39
C HIS A 89 -22.60 -4.58 23.71
N ALA A 90 -22.16 -4.06 24.86
CA ALA A 90 -22.74 -4.42 26.17
C ALA A 90 -24.20 -3.97 26.29
N ILE A 91 -24.54 -2.77 25.81
CA ILE A 91 -25.92 -2.26 25.81
C ILE A 91 -26.81 -3.11 24.89
N GLN A 92 -26.30 -3.59 23.76
CA GLN A 92 -27.05 -4.47 22.86
C GLN A 92 -27.30 -5.86 23.46
N MET A 93 -26.33 -6.41 24.20
CA MET A 93 -26.50 -7.67 24.94
C MET A 93 -27.58 -7.55 26.01
N VAL A 94 -27.65 -6.41 26.72
CA VAL A 94 -28.69 -6.14 27.72
C VAL A 94 -30.05 -5.83 27.07
N GLY A 95 -30.03 -5.12 25.95
CA GLY A 95 -31.22 -4.67 25.21
C GLY A 95 -31.73 -5.64 24.15
N PHE A 96 -31.34 -6.92 24.17
CA PHE A 96 -31.77 -7.95 23.19
C PHE A 96 -31.69 -7.49 21.72
N LEU A 97 -30.61 -6.80 21.32
CA LEU A 97 -30.43 -6.29 19.94
C LEU A 97 -31.52 -5.29 19.44
N THR A 98 -32.40 -4.80 20.33
CA THR A 98 -33.42 -3.80 19.98
C THR A 98 -32.81 -2.50 19.42
N PRO A 99 -31.67 -1.97 19.93
CA PRO A 99 -31.08 -0.75 19.38
C PRO A 99 -30.54 -0.90 17.95
N SER A 100 -30.07 -2.09 17.57
CA SER A 100 -29.58 -2.35 16.20
C SER A 100 -30.69 -2.25 15.16
N LEU A 101 -31.95 -2.52 15.54
CA LEU A 101 -33.11 -2.39 14.65
C LEU A 101 -33.45 -0.94 14.31
N PHE A 102 -33.04 0.02 15.17
CA PHE A 102 -33.22 1.47 14.95
C PHE A 102 -32.03 2.14 14.25
N GLY A 103 -31.11 1.35 13.67
CA GLY A 103 -30.00 1.89 12.86
C GLY A 103 -28.84 2.49 13.65
N VAL A 104 -28.74 2.21 14.95
CA VAL A 104 -27.59 2.64 15.77
C VAL A 104 -26.35 1.83 15.36
N PRO A 105 -25.21 2.48 15.03
CA PRO A 105 -23.99 1.78 14.69
C PRO A 105 -23.48 0.94 15.86
N LEU A 106 -23.05 -0.29 15.56
CA LEU A 106 -22.47 -1.23 16.52
C LEU A 106 -21.06 -0.78 16.92
N GLU A 107 -20.31 -0.27 15.95
CA GLU A 107 -18.90 -0.02 16.12
C GLU A 107 -18.36 1.08 15.20
N PHE A 108 -17.32 1.75 15.67
CA PHE A 108 -16.58 2.79 14.95
C PHE A 108 -15.13 2.36 14.79
N PHE A 109 -14.67 2.33 13.54
CA PHE A 109 -13.26 2.14 13.19
C PHE A 109 -12.69 3.46 12.71
N ARG A 110 -11.63 3.92 13.36
CA ARG A 110 -10.91 5.12 12.97
C ARG A 110 -9.46 4.77 12.67
N THR A 111 -9.01 5.11 11.48
CA THR A 111 -7.62 4.92 11.09
C THR A 111 -7.00 6.26 10.73
N HIS A 112 -5.80 6.51 11.25
CA HIS A 112 -4.92 7.60 10.83
C HIS A 112 -3.71 7.01 10.11
N VAL A 113 -3.41 7.53 8.92
CA VAL A 113 -2.27 7.11 8.09
C VAL A 113 -1.45 8.33 7.70
N ARG A 114 -0.12 8.21 7.78
CA ARG A 114 0.85 9.16 7.23
C ARG A 114 1.68 8.43 6.18
N ALA A 115 1.64 8.92 4.95
CA ALA A 115 2.34 8.33 3.81
C ALA A 115 3.24 9.37 3.15
N GLN A 116 4.33 8.88 2.57
CA GLN A 116 5.30 9.65 1.83
C GLN A 116 5.48 9.02 0.44
N LEU A 117 5.50 9.85 -0.59
CA LEU A 117 5.73 9.47 -1.96
C LEU A 117 7.03 10.09 -2.45
N GLN A 118 7.95 9.27 -2.93
CA GLN A 118 9.20 9.70 -3.52
C GLN A 118 9.17 9.42 -5.03
N VAL A 119 9.53 10.45 -5.81
CA VAL A 119 9.75 10.35 -7.25
C VAL A 119 11.25 10.22 -7.47
N VAL A 120 11.69 9.10 -8.00
CA VAL A 120 13.10 8.77 -8.21
C VAL A 120 13.34 8.61 -9.70
N ASP A 121 14.42 9.19 -10.20
CA ASP A 121 14.79 9.05 -11.62
C ASP A 121 15.46 7.70 -11.93
N ALA A 122 15.80 7.47 -13.19
CA ALA A 122 16.49 6.26 -13.64
C ALA A 122 17.93 6.12 -13.10
N LYS A 123 18.52 7.17 -12.53
CA LYS A 123 19.86 7.16 -11.92
C LYS A 123 19.80 6.92 -10.41
N GLY A 124 18.61 6.81 -9.83
CA GLY A 124 18.41 6.65 -8.39
C GLY A 124 18.36 7.96 -7.61
N GLU A 125 18.36 9.13 -8.28
CA GLU A 125 18.24 10.42 -7.61
C GLU A 125 16.77 10.73 -7.27
N VAL A 126 16.53 11.17 -6.02
CA VAL A 126 15.19 11.57 -5.57
C VAL A 126 14.90 12.98 -6.09
N LEU A 127 14.02 13.08 -7.09
CA LEU A 127 13.60 14.34 -7.70
C LEU A 127 12.63 15.14 -6.81
N GLY A 128 11.87 14.44 -5.98
CA GLY A 128 10.89 15.06 -5.09
C GLY A 128 10.35 14.08 -4.05
N THR A 129 9.96 14.61 -2.89
CA THR A 129 9.33 13.87 -1.80
C THR A 129 8.08 14.62 -1.37
N TYR A 130 6.96 13.91 -1.35
CA TYR A 130 5.64 14.46 -1.10
C TYR A 130 5.00 13.70 0.04
N GLU A 131 4.39 14.40 0.98
CA GLU A 131 3.87 13.77 2.19
C GLU A 131 2.39 14.10 2.37
N GLY A 132 1.61 13.10 2.79
CA GLY A 132 0.19 13.26 3.06
C GLY A 132 -0.24 12.50 4.29
N THR A 133 -1.17 13.10 5.02
CA THR A 133 -1.89 12.45 6.11
C THR A 133 -3.32 12.15 5.69
N GLY A 134 -3.89 11.08 6.18
CA GLY A 134 -5.26 10.69 5.90
C GLY A 134 -5.93 10.11 7.12
N ASP A 135 -7.19 10.48 7.30
CA ASP A 135 -8.02 10.06 8.41
C ASP A 135 -9.29 9.40 7.86
N SER A 136 -9.73 8.32 8.49
CA SER A 136 -10.99 7.66 8.19
C SER A 136 -11.81 7.41 9.46
N ASN A 137 -13.13 7.36 9.29
CA ASN A 137 -14.07 7.05 10.36
C ASN A 137 -15.24 6.24 9.79
N ILE A 138 -15.09 4.91 9.82
CA ILE A 138 -16.05 3.96 9.29
C ILE A 138 -16.97 3.48 10.41
N LYS A 139 -18.28 3.61 10.17
CA LYS A 139 -19.33 3.15 11.07
C LYS A 139 -19.83 1.79 10.60
N VAL A 140 -19.75 0.78 11.45
CA VAL A 140 -20.32 -0.54 11.16
C VAL A 140 -21.71 -0.61 11.79
N ALA A 141 -22.72 -0.75 10.94
CA ALA A 141 -24.10 -1.02 11.33
C ALA A 141 -24.59 -2.30 10.64
N MET A 142 -25.53 -3.02 11.26
CA MET A 142 -26.08 -4.29 10.74
C MET A 142 -26.69 -4.17 9.34
N TYR A 143 -27.14 -2.97 8.96
CA TYR A 143 -27.77 -2.69 7.67
C TYR A 143 -26.78 -2.30 6.56
N HIS A 144 -25.50 -2.09 6.87
CA HIS A 144 -24.50 -1.89 5.83
C HIS A 144 -24.06 -3.25 5.29
N GLY A 145 -24.06 -3.41 3.96
CA GLY A 145 -23.76 -4.67 3.26
C GLY A 145 -22.32 -5.19 3.37
N TYR A 146 -21.56 -4.76 4.38
CA TYR A 146 -20.21 -5.26 4.66
C TYR A 146 -20.21 -5.94 6.03
N SER A 147 -19.58 -7.11 6.11
CA SER A 147 -19.42 -7.84 7.37
C SER A 147 -18.59 -7.04 8.37
N GLN A 148 -18.78 -7.29 9.68
CA GLN A 148 -17.97 -6.69 10.75
C GLN A 148 -16.46 -6.88 10.54
N SER A 149 -16.04 -7.94 9.83
CA SER A 149 -14.64 -8.21 9.47
C SER A 149 -14.06 -7.27 8.42
N MET A 150 -14.88 -6.58 7.62
CA MET A 150 -14.43 -5.67 6.55
C MET A 150 -14.29 -4.22 7.00
N GLY A 151 -14.86 -3.86 8.16
CA GLY A 151 -14.81 -2.50 8.72
C GLY A 151 -13.40 -1.95 8.92
N PRO A 152 -12.49 -2.68 9.60
CA PRO A 152 -11.10 -2.26 9.78
C PRO A 152 -10.36 -2.04 8.45
N ARG A 153 -10.48 -2.99 7.52
CA ARG A 153 -9.84 -2.94 6.19
C ARG A 153 -10.32 -1.76 5.35
N LEU A 154 -11.61 -1.44 5.43
CA LEU A 154 -12.20 -0.28 4.76
C LEU A 154 -11.70 1.04 5.38
N ALA A 155 -11.54 1.09 6.69
CA ALA A 155 -11.00 2.27 7.36
C ALA A 155 -9.54 2.52 6.97
N ASP A 156 -8.73 1.46 6.89
CA ASP A 156 -7.32 1.55 6.52
C ASP A 156 -7.14 2.02 5.07
N THR A 157 -7.90 1.42 4.14
CA THR A 157 -7.88 1.80 2.72
C THR A 157 -8.39 3.22 2.48
N GLU A 158 -9.45 3.65 3.17
CA GLU A 158 -9.99 5.01 3.03
C GLU A 158 -9.04 6.08 3.60
N ALA A 159 -8.37 5.78 4.72
CA ALA A 159 -7.35 6.68 5.28
C ALA A 159 -6.18 6.83 4.31
N LEU A 160 -5.70 5.72 3.73
CA LEU A 160 -4.62 5.76 2.73
C LEU A 160 -5.03 6.56 1.47
N LYS A 161 -6.26 6.38 0.98
CA LYS A 161 -6.79 7.17 -0.16
C LYS A 161 -6.80 8.66 0.14
N SER A 162 -7.21 9.05 1.35
CA SER A 162 -7.20 10.44 1.81
C SER A 162 -5.77 11.01 1.85
N ALA A 163 -4.80 10.24 2.32
CA ALA A 163 -3.38 10.62 2.30
C ALA A 163 -2.85 10.80 0.87
N LEU A 164 -3.14 9.85 -0.03
CA LEU A 164 -2.76 9.91 -1.43
C LEU A 164 -3.40 11.09 -2.17
N ALA A 165 -4.64 11.46 -1.83
CA ALA A 165 -5.29 12.63 -2.41
C ALA A 165 -4.51 13.92 -2.11
N LYS A 166 -4.04 14.09 -0.86
CA LYS A 166 -3.21 15.26 -0.47
C LYS A 166 -1.85 15.24 -1.16
N ILE A 167 -1.21 14.07 -1.24
CA ILE A 167 0.06 13.89 -1.98
C ILE A 167 -0.14 14.29 -3.44
N LYS A 168 -1.24 13.86 -4.06
CA LYS A 168 -1.50 14.19 -5.47
C LYS A 168 -1.66 15.68 -5.70
N THR A 169 -2.34 16.41 -4.81
CA THR A 169 -2.43 17.88 -4.93
C THR A 169 -1.05 18.54 -4.90
N GLN A 170 -0.13 18.06 -4.06
CA GLN A 170 1.24 18.57 -4.04
C GLN A 170 2.01 18.18 -5.31
N LEU A 171 1.89 16.93 -5.75
CA LEU A 171 2.53 16.41 -6.94
C LEU A 171 2.07 17.15 -8.21
N ASP A 172 0.78 17.52 -8.29
CA ASP A 172 0.21 18.24 -9.42
C ASP A 172 0.92 19.57 -9.68
N THR A 173 1.24 20.31 -8.61
CA THR A 173 1.97 21.59 -8.72
C THR A 173 3.38 21.45 -9.29
N ALA A 174 4.01 20.29 -9.14
CA ALA A 174 5.36 20.00 -9.61
C ALA A 174 5.39 19.12 -10.88
N SER A 175 4.23 18.66 -11.35
CA SER A 175 4.10 17.60 -12.35
C SER A 175 4.82 17.89 -13.67
N THR A 176 4.68 19.11 -14.21
CA THR A 176 5.35 19.53 -15.45
C THR A 176 6.88 19.51 -15.32
N LEU A 177 7.41 20.03 -14.19
CA LEU A 177 8.86 20.06 -13.96
C LEU A 177 9.42 18.66 -13.78
N LEU A 178 8.74 17.80 -13.02
CA LEU A 178 9.13 16.41 -12.82
C LEU A 178 9.17 15.66 -14.15
N ARG A 179 8.15 15.81 -14.99
CA ARG A 179 8.10 15.19 -16.32
C ARG A 179 9.32 15.57 -17.16
N THR A 180 9.65 16.86 -17.26
CA THR A 180 10.82 17.31 -18.02
C THR A 180 12.11 16.71 -17.48
N ARG A 181 12.28 16.64 -16.15
CA ARG A 181 13.47 16.03 -15.54
C ARG A 181 13.57 14.53 -15.79
N LEU A 182 12.46 13.80 -15.68
CA LEU A 182 12.42 12.35 -15.93
C LEU A 182 12.77 12.05 -17.40
N LEU A 183 12.18 12.78 -18.35
CA LEU A 183 12.48 12.62 -19.78
C LEU A 183 13.93 12.99 -20.12
N ASN A 184 14.49 14.02 -19.47
CA ASN A 184 15.89 14.42 -19.68
C ASN A 184 16.90 13.42 -19.09
N THR A 185 16.51 12.69 -18.04
CA THR A 185 17.39 11.70 -17.39
C THR A 185 17.52 10.44 -18.24
N GLY A 186 16.45 10.07 -18.94
CA GLY A 186 16.39 8.89 -19.80
C GLY A 186 15.62 7.74 -19.16
N GLN A 187 15.65 6.59 -19.84
CA GLN A 187 14.91 5.39 -19.43
C GLN A 187 15.75 4.55 -18.46
N LEU A 188 15.08 3.79 -17.60
CA LEU A 188 15.66 2.69 -16.86
C LEU A 188 16.23 1.69 -17.87
N GLY A 189 17.53 1.41 -17.76
CA GLY A 189 18.14 0.33 -18.53
C GLY A 189 17.55 -1.01 -18.09
N ASP A 190 17.53 -1.98 -19.00
CA ASP A 190 17.07 -3.35 -18.72
C ASP A 190 17.94 -4.09 -17.66
N GLU A 191 19.00 -3.46 -17.15
CA GLU A 191 20.06 -4.07 -16.34
C GLU A 191 19.70 -4.25 -14.84
N GLU A 192 18.58 -3.72 -14.34
CA GLU A 192 18.24 -3.79 -12.91
C GLU A 192 17.29 -4.95 -12.51
N GLN A 193 17.07 -5.92 -13.40
CA GLN A 193 16.32 -7.16 -13.07
C GLN A 193 17.18 -8.30 -12.48
N GLU A 194 18.51 -8.17 -12.41
CA GLU A 194 19.39 -9.30 -12.00
C GLU A 194 19.80 -9.34 -10.51
N VAL A 195 19.34 -8.43 -9.65
CA VAL A 195 19.72 -8.46 -8.22
C VAL A 195 18.69 -9.19 -7.33
N ALA A 196 17.53 -9.59 -7.86
CA ALA A 196 16.48 -10.25 -7.07
C ALA A 196 16.44 -11.80 -7.20
N THR A 197 17.28 -12.41 -8.04
CA THR A 197 17.28 -13.88 -8.23
C THR A 197 18.70 -14.44 -8.30
N GLY A 198 19.47 -14.29 -7.22
CA GLY A 198 20.88 -14.67 -7.24
C GLY A 198 21.53 -14.83 -5.87
N SER A 199 20.90 -15.54 -4.95
CA SER A 199 21.63 -16.16 -3.85
C SER A 199 20.98 -17.49 -3.50
N LEU A 200 21.07 -18.42 -4.46
CA LEU A 200 21.09 -19.84 -4.11
C LEU A 200 22.25 -20.03 -3.15
N TYR A 201 21.96 -20.59 -1.99
CA TYR A 201 22.90 -21.09 -1.01
C TYR A 201 24.12 -21.71 -1.71
N GLU A 202 25.24 -20.99 -1.72
CA GLU A 202 26.55 -21.60 -1.84
C GLU A 202 26.79 -22.33 -0.51
N ALA A 203 26.40 -23.61 -0.48
CA ALA A 203 26.72 -24.48 0.62
C ALA A 203 28.25 -24.49 0.77
N ALA A 204 28.72 -23.99 1.91
CA ALA A 204 30.12 -23.98 2.28
C ALA A 204 30.75 -25.37 2.03
N PRO A 205 31.96 -25.46 1.46
CA PRO A 205 32.65 -26.74 1.33
C PRO A 205 32.88 -27.32 2.72
N THR A 206 32.29 -28.48 2.96
CA THR A 206 32.51 -29.32 4.14
C THR A 206 34.02 -29.48 4.38
N PRO A 207 34.55 -29.19 5.58
CA PRO A 207 35.94 -29.51 5.87
C PRO A 207 36.12 -31.04 5.81
N ALA A 208 37.10 -31.48 5.03
CA ALA A 208 37.49 -32.87 4.90
C ALA A 208 37.82 -33.48 6.28
N PRO A 209 37.49 -34.77 6.51
CA PRO A 209 37.90 -35.44 7.74
C PRO A 209 39.42 -35.51 7.80
N ALA A 210 39.99 -34.99 8.90
CA ALA A 210 41.41 -35.09 9.19
C ALA A 210 41.81 -36.57 9.30
N THR A 211 42.75 -36.98 8.45
CA THR A 211 43.48 -38.25 8.55
C THR A 211 44.21 -38.29 9.89
N PRO A 212 44.08 -39.33 10.72
CA PRO A 212 44.97 -39.49 11.85
C PRO A 212 46.38 -39.77 11.32
N ALA A 213 47.34 -38.97 11.77
CA ALA A 213 48.75 -39.22 11.56
C ALA A 213 49.10 -40.60 12.17
N ALA A 214 49.75 -41.42 11.34
CA ALA A 214 50.50 -42.55 11.81
C ALA A 214 51.72 -42.02 12.57
N ASP A 215 51.81 -42.35 13.86
CA ASP A 215 53.06 -42.35 14.59
C ASP A 215 53.56 -43.81 14.61
N ASP A 216 54.60 -44.06 13.81
CA ASP A 216 55.46 -45.23 13.91
C ASP A 216 56.62 -44.91 14.87
N GLU A 217 56.87 -45.87 15.77
CA GLU A 217 58.15 -46.26 16.39
C GLU A 217 58.88 -45.31 17.37
N GLU A 218 58.94 -45.71 18.65
CA GLU A 218 60.14 -46.38 19.23
C GLU A 218 59.77 -47.30 20.40
#